data_AF-A0A2D0L9E9-F1
#
_entry.id   AF-A0A2D0L9E9-F1
#
_cell.length_a   1.000
_cell.length_b   1.000
_cell.length_c   1.000
_cell.angle_alpha   90.00
_cell.angle_beta   90.00
_cell.angle_gamma   90.00
#
_symmetry.space_group_name_H-M   'P 1'
#
loop_
_entity.id
_entity.type
_entity.pdbx_description
1 polymer ?
#
loop_
_entity_poly.entity_id
_entity_poly.type
_entity_poly.pdbx_seq_one_letter_code
_entity_poly.pdbx_strand_id
1 'polypeptide(L)'
;MNNARPVLTLKRKSTLSTTEVPDNSVPKSLQHVSEQQKKTKKQKNIDRIAKHWGLFNEPKAYPLMVGIDKQIITDAVVRGLDVTESNIKKGLYAYVNRKIYLKALIAGGSRFDMNGQPNGEVTPEQQEGAKQKLVEWQQERQ
;
A
#
# COMPACT_ATOMS: atom_id res chain seq x y z
N MET A 1 -39.16 -5.86 -40.40
CA MET A 1 -39.30 -4.75 -39.45
C MET A 1 -37.92 -4.16 -39.17
N ASN A 2 -37.59 -3.02 -39.76
CA ASN A 2 -36.29 -2.36 -39.59
C ASN A 2 -36.53 -0.98 -38.97
N ASN A 3 -36.40 -0.87 -37.64
CA ASN A 3 -36.66 0.38 -36.93
C ASN A 3 -35.37 1.20 -36.79
N ALA A 4 -35.17 2.13 -37.73
CA ALA A 4 -34.21 3.21 -37.61
C ALA A 4 -34.63 4.18 -36.49
N ARG A 5 -33.70 4.54 -35.59
CA ARG A 5 -33.86 5.62 -34.62
C ARG A 5 -32.74 6.67 -34.82
N PRO A 6 -33.06 7.97 -34.84
CA PRO A 6 -32.16 9.04 -35.29
C PRO A 6 -31.10 9.43 -34.25
N VAL A 7 -29.88 9.73 -34.73
CA VAL A 7 -28.74 10.20 -33.94
C VAL A 7 -28.87 11.71 -33.70
N LEU A 8 -29.01 12.12 -32.43
CA LEU A 8 -28.94 13.52 -32.00
C LEU A 8 -27.50 14.03 -32.13
N THR A 9 -27.27 14.98 -33.03
CA THR A 9 -25.98 15.68 -33.15
C THR A 9 -26.07 17.03 -32.43
N LEU A 10 -25.34 17.20 -31.33
CA LEU A 10 -25.20 18.50 -30.67
C LEU A 10 -23.97 19.22 -31.23
N LYS A 11 -24.25 20.29 -31.96
CA LYS A 11 -23.32 21.30 -32.50
C LYS A 11 -22.57 21.97 -31.33
N ARG A 12 -21.24 21.91 -31.31
CA ARG A 12 -20.42 22.83 -30.48
C ARG A 12 -19.85 23.92 -31.37
N LYS A 13 -20.25 25.16 -31.05
CA LYS A 13 -19.79 26.41 -31.65
C LYS A 13 -18.33 26.68 -31.26
N SER A 14 -17.60 27.15 -32.25
CA SER A 14 -16.28 27.77 -32.30
C SER A 14 -16.04 28.89 -31.28
N THR A 15 -14.80 29.01 -30.78
CA THR A 15 -13.99 30.26 -30.82
C THR A 15 -12.50 29.90 -30.87
N LEU A 16 -11.81 30.45 -31.86
CA LEU A 16 -10.35 30.45 -32.07
C LEU A 16 -9.90 31.91 -32.04
N SER A 17 -8.92 32.23 -31.20
CA SER A 17 -8.03 33.41 -31.25
C SER A 17 -6.99 33.18 -30.14
N THR A 18 -5.74 32.79 -30.43
CA THR A 18 -4.59 33.66 -30.84
C THR A 18 -4.47 34.79 -29.81
N THR A 19 -3.43 34.90 -28.97
CA THR A 19 -2.00 35.00 -29.31
C THR A 19 -1.12 34.85 -28.04
N GLU A 20 0.12 34.38 -28.21
CA GLU A 20 1.36 34.63 -27.39
C GLU A 20 1.74 33.66 -26.23
N VAL A 21 2.75 32.84 -26.53
CA VAL A 21 3.71 32.13 -25.65
C VAL A 21 4.69 33.13 -24.99
N PRO A 22 5.54 32.80 -23.98
CA PRO A 22 5.78 31.50 -23.32
C PRO A 22 5.87 31.57 -21.77
N ASP A 23 5.89 30.40 -21.12
CA ASP A 23 6.82 30.00 -20.04
C ASP A 23 6.15 29.05 -19.03
N ASN A 24 6.91 28.01 -18.71
CA ASN A 24 6.82 27.12 -17.56
C ASN A 24 5.74 26.01 -17.56
N SER A 25 6.03 24.97 -18.35
CA SER A 25 6.29 23.62 -17.84
C SER A 25 5.53 23.14 -16.59
N VAL A 26 4.28 22.73 -16.71
CA VAL A 26 3.78 21.49 -16.06
C VAL A 26 2.62 20.92 -16.87
N PRO A 27 2.77 19.77 -17.58
CA PRO A 27 1.60 19.02 -18.00
C PRO A 27 0.97 18.44 -16.74
N LYS A 28 -0.16 19.03 -16.31
CA LYS A 28 -1.09 18.43 -15.34
C LYS A 28 -1.80 17.25 -16.01
N SER A 29 -1.01 16.26 -16.40
CA SER A 29 -1.44 14.95 -16.83
C SER A 29 -1.66 14.09 -15.60
N LEU A 30 -2.57 13.13 -15.75
CA LEU A 30 -2.97 12.11 -14.79
C LEU A 30 -4.04 12.60 -13.81
N GLN A 31 -5.21 12.86 -14.40
CA GLN A 31 -6.46 12.33 -13.86
C GLN A 31 -6.21 10.84 -13.57
N HIS A 32 -5.91 10.54 -12.31
CA HIS A 32 -5.72 9.18 -11.83
C HIS A 32 -7.10 8.52 -11.87
N VAL A 33 -7.33 7.81 -12.98
CA VAL A 33 -8.41 6.86 -13.17
C VAL A 33 -8.50 6.04 -11.90
N SER A 34 -9.70 5.94 -11.34
CA SER A 34 -9.99 5.19 -10.14
C SER A 34 -9.53 3.74 -10.30
N GLU A 35 -8.30 3.47 -9.88
CA GLU A 35 -7.76 2.13 -9.70
C GLU A 35 -8.44 1.53 -8.47
N GLN A 36 -9.72 1.21 -8.60
CA GLN A 36 -10.38 0.21 -7.77
C GLN A 36 -9.83 -1.16 -8.18
N GLN A 37 -8.52 -1.34 -8.01
CA GLN A 37 -7.87 -2.64 -8.06
C GLN A 37 -8.56 -3.48 -6.98
N LYS A 38 -9.23 -4.57 -7.38
CA LYS A 38 -9.92 -5.49 -6.47
C LYS A 38 -8.97 -5.85 -5.32
N LYS A 39 -9.16 -5.22 -4.16
CA LYS A 39 -8.33 -5.44 -2.97
C LYS A 39 -8.33 -6.93 -2.65
N THR A 40 -7.16 -7.57 -2.80
CA THR A 40 -7.01 -9.00 -2.52
C THR A 40 -7.38 -9.30 -1.07
N LYS A 41 -7.73 -10.55 -0.74
CA LYS A 41 -8.04 -10.94 0.66
C LYS A 41 -6.90 -10.53 1.62
N LYS A 42 -5.65 -10.59 1.15
CA LYS A 42 -4.45 -10.14 1.88
C LYS A 42 -4.49 -8.64 2.18
N GLN A 43 -4.84 -7.81 1.21
CA GLN A 43 -5.01 -6.37 1.39
C GLN A 43 -6.06 -6.06 2.47
N LYS A 44 -7.23 -6.71 2.41
CA LYS A 44 -8.32 -6.46 3.37
C LYS A 44 -7.91 -6.77 4.80
N ASN A 45 -7.06 -7.79 5.01
CA ASN A 45 -6.54 -8.11 6.34
C ASN A 45 -5.57 -7.03 6.84
N ILE A 46 -4.75 -6.46 5.96
CA ILE A 46 -3.86 -5.35 6.29
C ILE A 46 -4.68 -4.08 6.57
N ASP A 47 -5.67 -3.76 5.74
CA ASP A 47 -6.53 -2.59 5.92
C ASP A 47 -7.26 -2.61 7.28
N ARG A 48 -7.67 -3.80 7.75
CA ARG A 48 -8.30 -3.97 9.07
C ARG A 48 -7.37 -3.56 10.21
N ILE A 49 -6.11 -4.00 10.18
CA ILE A 49 -5.13 -3.63 11.21
C ILE A 49 -4.65 -2.19 11.02
N ALA A 50 -4.53 -1.70 9.78
CA ALA A 50 -4.13 -0.34 9.46
C ALA A 50 -5.11 0.73 9.97
N LYS A 51 -6.40 0.37 10.15
CA LYS A 51 -7.40 1.23 10.77
C LYS A 51 -7.06 1.57 12.23
N HIS A 52 -6.38 0.68 12.93
CA HIS A 52 -6.05 0.82 14.36
C HIS A 52 -4.61 1.27 14.59
N TRP A 53 -3.69 0.83 13.73
CA TRP A 53 -2.27 1.17 13.84
C TRP A 53 -1.76 1.79 12.53
N GLY A 54 -1.33 3.06 12.59
CA GLY A 54 -0.82 3.81 11.44
C GLY A 54 0.48 3.27 10.82
N LEU A 55 1.14 2.31 11.47
CA LEU A 55 2.35 1.65 10.99
C LEU A 55 2.14 0.80 9.75
N PHE A 56 0.92 0.29 9.58
CA PHE A 56 0.57 -0.58 8.44
C PHE A 56 0.03 0.21 7.25
N ASN A 57 0.18 1.54 7.25
CA ASN A 57 -0.34 2.38 6.19
C ASN A 57 0.48 2.28 4.89
N GLU A 58 -0.20 2.34 3.75
CA GLU A 58 0.42 2.49 2.42
C GLU A 58 0.75 3.97 2.19
N PRO A 59 1.85 4.34 1.50
CA PRO A 59 2.60 3.55 0.52
C PRO A 59 3.94 2.98 1.01
N LYS A 60 4.42 3.37 2.20
CA LYS A 60 5.76 2.99 2.70
C LYS A 60 5.64 1.97 3.82
N ALA A 61 6.20 0.78 3.61
CA ALA A 61 6.25 -0.24 4.65
C ALA A 61 7.43 0.04 5.59
N TYR A 62 7.15 0.15 6.89
CA TYR A 62 8.18 0.27 7.92
C TYR A 62 8.73 -1.09 8.34
N PRO A 63 10.05 -1.22 8.61
CA PRO A 63 10.63 -2.40 9.25
C PRO A 63 10.03 -2.56 10.66
N LEU A 64 9.33 -3.67 10.89
CA LEU A 64 8.66 -3.94 12.16
C LEU A 64 9.65 -4.45 13.21
N MET A 65 9.47 -4.10 14.47
CA MET A 65 10.17 -4.73 15.59
C MET A 65 9.92 -6.25 15.65
N VAL A 66 10.93 -7.02 16.06
CA VAL A 66 10.77 -8.46 16.35
C VAL A 66 9.89 -8.62 17.59
N GLY A 67 8.79 -9.37 17.49
CA GLY A 67 7.86 -9.55 18.61
C GLY A 67 6.76 -8.49 18.71
N ILE A 68 6.61 -7.64 17.69
CA ILE A 68 5.52 -6.63 17.64
C ILE A 68 4.13 -7.28 17.61
N ASP A 69 4.03 -8.54 17.21
CA ASP A 69 2.80 -9.31 17.27
C ASP A 69 2.23 -9.34 18.70
N LYS A 70 3.07 -9.62 19.70
CA LYS A 70 2.66 -9.65 21.11
C LYS A 70 2.23 -8.27 21.59
N GLN A 71 2.99 -7.23 21.27
CA GLN A 71 2.66 -5.84 21.61
C GLN A 71 1.28 -5.43 21.08
N ILE A 72 1.03 -5.70 19.80
CA ILE A 72 -0.23 -5.36 19.13
C ILE A 72 -1.39 -6.17 19.72
N ILE A 73 -1.19 -7.44 20.04
CA ILE A 73 -2.21 -8.27 20.67
C ILE A 73 -2.55 -7.73 22.06
N THR A 74 -1.55 -7.43 22.90
CA THR A 74 -1.76 -6.85 24.22
C THR A 74 -2.49 -5.50 24.13
N ASP A 75 -2.06 -4.62 23.23
CA ASP A 75 -2.70 -3.33 23.01
C ASP A 75 -4.15 -3.47 22.52
N ALA A 76 -4.42 -4.42 21.62
CA ALA A 76 -5.77 -4.70 21.14
C ALA A 76 -6.69 -5.17 22.28
N VAL A 77 -6.19 -5.99 23.20
CA VAL A 77 -6.91 -6.43 24.40
C VAL A 77 -7.14 -5.26 25.35
N VAL A 78 -6.11 -4.45 25.62
CA VAL A 78 -6.20 -3.28 26.52
C VAL A 78 -7.18 -2.24 25.98
N ARG A 79 -7.20 -2.00 24.67
CA ARG A 79 -8.12 -1.07 24.01
C ARG A 79 -9.51 -1.67 23.74
N GLY A 80 -9.71 -2.97 23.99
CA GLY A 80 -10.97 -3.66 23.71
C GLY A 80 -11.37 -3.62 22.24
N LEU A 81 -10.40 -3.75 21.32
CA LEU A 81 -10.69 -3.71 19.88
C LEU A 81 -11.45 -4.97 19.43
N ASP A 82 -12.40 -4.80 18.51
CA ASP A 82 -13.13 -5.90 17.84
C ASP A 82 -12.26 -6.74 16.87
N VAL A 83 -10.93 -6.66 16.97
CA VAL A 83 -10.00 -7.40 16.12
C VAL A 83 -9.45 -8.59 16.89
N THR A 84 -9.87 -9.79 16.48
CA THR A 84 -9.36 -11.05 17.03
C THR A 84 -7.86 -11.22 16.77
N GLU A 85 -7.15 -11.83 17.71
CA GLU A 85 -5.71 -12.15 17.60
C GLU A 85 -5.36 -12.84 16.27
N SER A 86 -6.19 -13.79 15.83
CA SER A 86 -5.98 -14.48 14.55
C SER A 86 -6.02 -13.53 13.35
N ASN A 87 -6.86 -12.50 13.38
CA ASN A 87 -6.93 -11.49 12.31
C ASN A 87 -5.70 -10.57 12.34
N ILE A 88 -5.19 -10.24 13.53
CA ILE A 88 -3.93 -9.51 13.71
C ILE A 88 -2.78 -10.31 13.07
N LYS A 89 -2.62 -11.58 13.45
CA LYS A 89 -1.58 -12.47 12.90
C LYS A 89 -1.69 -12.61 11.39
N LYS A 90 -2.91 -12.75 10.85
CA LYS A 90 -3.15 -12.81 9.38
C LYS A 90 -2.78 -11.50 8.68
N GLY A 91 -3.13 -10.35 9.26
CA GLY A 91 -2.77 -9.04 8.73
C GLY A 91 -1.25 -8.83 8.74
N LEU A 92 -0.60 -9.18 9.84
CA LEU A 92 0.85 -9.10 9.99
C LEU A 92 1.57 -10.01 9.00
N TYR A 93 1.13 -11.27 8.87
CA TYR A 93 1.66 -12.21 7.88
C TYR A 93 1.50 -11.69 6.44
N ALA A 94 0.34 -11.11 6.12
CA ALA A 94 0.11 -10.50 4.82
C ALA A 94 1.01 -9.29 4.57
N TYR A 95 1.30 -8.49 5.61
CA TYR A 95 2.13 -7.31 5.54
C TYR A 95 3.62 -7.65 5.36
N VAL A 96 4.15 -8.59 6.15
CA VAL A 96 5.56 -9.03 6.11
C VAL A 96 5.92 -9.69 4.77
N ASN A 97 4.96 -10.34 4.12
CA ASN A 97 5.18 -10.98 2.82
C ASN A 97 5.06 -10.03 1.62
N ARG A 98 4.93 -8.72 1.84
CA ARG A 98 4.92 -7.75 0.75
C ARG A 98 6.31 -7.49 0.21
N LYS A 99 6.39 -7.33 -1.12
CA LYS A 99 7.61 -6.87 -1.80
C LYS A 99 8.15 -5.55 -1.21
N ILE A 100 7.26 -4.61 -0.87
CA ILE A 100 7.64 -3.31 -0.29
C ILE A 100 8.29 -3.51 1.09
N TYR A 101 7.76 -4.43 1.90
CA TYR A 101 8.32 -4.75 3.21
C TYR A 101 9.69 -5.42 3.10
N LEU A 102 9.84 -6.40 2.21
CA LEU A 102 11.13 -7.04 1.96
C LEU A 102 12.19 -6.02 1.50
N LYS A 103 11.81 -5.08 0.62
CA LYS A 103 12.68 -3.97 0.22
C LYS A 103 13.06 -3.06 1.39
N ALA A 104 12.12 -2.76 2.29
CA ALA A 104 12.39 -1.97 3.49
C ALA A 104 13.36 -2.68 4.44
N LEU A 105 13.24 -4.00 4.59
CA LEU A 105 14.22 -4.79 5.34
C LEU A 105 15.60 -4.76 4.70
N ILE A 106 15.70 -4.86 3.37
CA ILE A 106 16.98 -4.79 2.64
C ILE A 106 17.64 -3.42 2.76
N ALA A 107 16.85 -2.35 2.78
CA ALA A 107 17.35 -0.99 3.01
C ALA A 107 17.93 -0.82 4.43
N GLY A 108 17.55 -1.70 5.36
CA GLY A 108 18.01 -1.67 6.74
C GLY A 108 17.44 -0.50 7.54
N GLY A 109 18.15 -0.11 8.60
CA GLY A 109 17.79 1.00 9.48
C GLY A 109 17.10 0.57 10.78
N SER A 110 16.49 1.55 11.44
CA SER A 110 15.79 1.35 12.71
C SER A 110 14.47 0.60 12.52
N ARG A 111 14.20 -0.32 13.44
CA ARG A 111 12.90 -1.00 13.55
C ARG A 111 11.94 -0.11 14.30
N PHE A 112 10.67 -0.11 13.89
CA PHE A 112 9.64 0.68 14.55
C PHE A 112 8.75 -0.24 15.39
N ASP A 113 8.51 0.17 16.63
CA ASP A 113 7.51 -0.43 17.51
C ASP A 113 6.11 0.11 17.20
N MET A 114 5.09 -0.42 17.87
CA MET A 114 3.66 -0.06 17.74
C MET A 114 3.40 1.45 17.85
N ASN A 115 4.24 2.16 18.61
CA ASN A 115 4.14 3.60 18.84
C ASN A 115 4.99 4.44 17.87
N GLY A 116 5.60 3.82 16.86
CA GLY A 116 6.52 4.50 15.94
C GLY A 116 7.86 4.88 16.58
N GLN A 117 8.18 4.31 17.73
CA GLN A 117 9.47 4.51 18.39
C GLN A 117 10.52 3.58 17.76
N PRO A 118 11.76 4.06 17.51
CA PRO A 118 12.84 3.22 17.05
C PRO A 118 13.19 2.21 18.16
N ASN A 119 12.92 0.94 17.93
CA ASN A 119 13.16 -0.14 18.87
C ASN A 119 14.01 -1.23 18.21
N GLY A 120 15.33 -1.00 18.27
CA GLY A 120 16.35 -1.87 17.70
C GLY A 120 16.68 -1.60 16.24
N GLU A 121 17.67 -2.32 15.75
CA GLU A 121 18.19 -2.23 14.39
C GLU A 121 17.87 -3.50 13.60
N VAL A 122 17.80 -3.40 12.27
CA VAL A 122 17.68 -4.57 11.40
C VAL A 122 19.06 -5.25 11.28
N THR A 123 19.19 -6.44 11.87
CA THR A 123 20.40 -7.26 11.80
C THR A 123 20.68 -7.72 10.36
N PRO A 124 21.95 -7.81 9.92
CA PRO A 124 22.30 -8.24 8.56
C PRO A 124 21.71 -9.61 8.16
N GLU A 125 21.64 -10.57 9.09
CA GLU A 125 21.00 -11.89 8.84
C GLU A 125 19.55 -11.76 8.36
N GLN A 126 18.82 -10.79 8.93
CA GLN A 126 17.41 -10.56 8.59
C GLN A 126 17.29 -9.87 7.23
N GLN A 127 18.27 -9.04 6.86
CA GLN A 127 18.35 -8.46 5.52
C GLN A 127 18.59 -9.56 4.49
N GLU A 128 19.51 -10.49 4.76
CA GLU A 128 19.82 -11.60 3.86
C GLU A 128 18.63 -12.54 3.68
N GLY A 129 17.95 -12.93 4.76
CA GLY A 129 16.70 -13.70 4.67
C GLY A 129 15.60 -12.95 3.88
N ALA A 130 15.53 -11.62 3.99
CA ALA A 130 14.62 -10.81 3.18
C ALA A 130 15.00 -10.78 1.70
N LYS A 131 16.30 -10.75 1.36
CA LYS A 131 16.80 -10.87 -0.02
C LYS A 131 16.41 -12.21 -0.63
N GLN A 132 16.65 -13.31 0.08
CA GLN A 132 16.31 -14.66 -0.38
C GLN A 132 14.81 -14.79 -0.66
N LYS A 133 13.96 -14.36 0.28
CA LYS A 133 12.50 -14.34 0.08
C LYS A 133 12.08 -13.47 -1.10
N LEU A 134 12.75 -12.34 -1.33
CA LEU A 134 12.45 -11.46 -2.45
C LEU A 134 12.78 -12.11 -3.79
N VAL A 135 13.86 -12.91 -3.86
CA VAL A 135 14.24 -13.69 -5.05
C VAL A 135 13.24 -14.82 -5.29
N GLU A 136 12.88 -15.59 -4.26
CA GLU A 136 11.86 -16.64 -4.34
C GLU A 136 10.53 -16.10 -4.89
N TRP A 137 10.09 -14.95 -4.37
CA TRP A 137 8.87 -14.27 -4.83
C TRP A 137 8.93 -13.82 -6.30
N GLN A 138 10.14 -13.54 -6.82
CA GLN A 138 10.34 -13.19 -8.23
C GLN A 138 10.35 -14.42 -9.11
N GLN A 139 10.89 -15.54 -8.62
CA GLN A 139 10.95 -16.82 -9.35
C GLN A 139 9.56 -17.45 -9.48
N GLU A 140 8.72 -17.41 -8.44
CA GLU A 140 7.36 -17.99 -8.47
C GLU A 140 6.42 -17.31 -9.49
N ARG A 141 6.78 -16.13 -10.01
CA ARG A 141 5.98 -15.36 -10.98
C ARG A 141 6.43 -15.49 -12.44
N GLN A 142 7.57 -16.12 -12.70
CA GLN A 142 8.09 -16.39 -14.05
C GLN A 142 7.58 -17.75 -14.53
#